data_AF-K2CAB4-F1
#
_entry.id   AF-K2CAB4-F1
#
_cell.length_a   1.000
_cell.length_b   1.000
_cell.length_c   1.000
_cell.angle_alpha   90.00
_cell.angle_beta   90.00
_cell.angle_gamma   90.00
#
_symmetry.space_group_name_H-M   'P 1'
#
loop_
_entity.id
_entity.type
_entity.pdbx_description
1 polymer ?
#
loop_
_entity_poly.entity_id
_entity_poly.type
_entity_poly.pdbx_seq_one_letter_code
_entity_poly.pdbx_strand_id
1 'polypeptide(L)'
;MMKKKTPKKSPTTSTISILLDNSGSNFNPHLKYDQLQKLNVPMRFSRNQSIGVLGLPVRLENALKMADIYRLGELFDYPEKKLYRIKNIGAKSVNLLLAYRKNLIFGVDSSEVSQNSKIEVKTITLSPDELIDDLMKRCGDYRNIEVIQRRYGLLNGEKETLEEIGESYGITRERVRQLQKKAIKKLRHPSTLSRKPIIDLLDELFLKNDLVISDEEADRIIPKIFKKLPYDGSSLLDLFADLAWIQKHRVGDVFFYSTIKISQRIKLSILMEDIVQILRKSSLQLDLNEILTNLSLKQSDEYKILSNIVLKCCKLDPRIEDKTNGKFALYGNSRIFGKWVPLINKVLTDEGEPLHFTEISERVNDLLISQDVHLDQRRAHSILIENPAFAHTGIKGTYGLTEWGIRKESTLELVKEYITNAGFPIHWEQIYHYVSKYKYTSEATLRALLYSKFENAGNGLYWIKE
;
A
#
# COMPACT_ATOMS: atom_id res chain seq x y z
N MET A 1 10.27 -56.68 2.22
CA MET A 1 10.89 -56.47 0.89
C MET A 1 10.47 -55.11 0.35
N MET A 2 11.34 -54.10 0.47
CA MET A 2 11.13 -52.78 -0.14
C MET A 2 11.21 -52.89 -1.66
N LYS A 3 10.14 -52.53 -2.37
CA LYS A 3 10.15 -52.37 -3.84
C LYS A 3 11.00 -51.14 -4.17
N LYS A 4 12.19 -51.35 -4.73
CA LYS A 4 13.03 -50.31 -5.33
C LYS A 4 12.22 -49.57 -6.41
N LYS A 5 11.94 -48.28 -6.19
CA LYS A 5 11.48 -47.36 -7.25
C LYS A 5 12.62 -47.22 -8.26
N THR A 6 12.37 -47.60 -9.51
CA THR A 6 13.25 -47.33 -10.64
C THR A 6 13.34 -45.81 -10.85
N PRO A 7 14.54 -45.24 -11.07
CA PRO A 7 14.67 -43.81 -11.33
C PRO A 7 14.07 -43.50 -12.71
N LYS A 8 13.16 -42.51 -12.77
CA LYS A 8 12.75 -41.90 -14.05
C LYS A 8 14.01 -41.33 -14.70
N LYS A 9 14.46 -41.93 -15.80
CA LYS A 9 15.62 -41.46 -16.58
C LYS A 9 15.38 -40.01 -16.99
N SER A 10 16.29 -39.12 -16.58
CA SER A 10 16.40 -37.78 -17.13
C SER A 10 16.62 -37.87 -18.65
N PRO A 11 15.99 -37.00 -19.45
CA PRO A 11 16.18 -36.99 -20.89
C PRO A 11 17.68 -36.84 -21.20
N THR A 12 18.21 -37.74 -22.04
CA THR A 12 19.60 -37.69 -22.52
C THR A 12 19.87 -36.36 -23.23
N THR A 13 21.11 -35.88 -23.20
CA THR A 13 21.55 -34.57 -23.75
C THR A 13 21.07 -34.28 -25.18
N SER A 14 20.80 -35.32 -26.00
CA SER A 14 20.22 -35.16 -27.34
C SER A 14 18.73 -34.79 -27.37
N THR A 15 17.98 -35.01 -26.30
CA THR A 15 16.54 -34.70 -26.21
C THR A 15 16.32 -33.23 -25.87
N ILE A 16 17.20 -32.64 -25.06
CA ILE A 16 17.17 -31.21 -24.69
C ILE A 16 17.49 -30.32 -25.89
N SER A 17 18.45 -30.71 -26.74
CA SER A 17 18.77 -29.96 -27.97
C SER A 17 17.63 -30.00 -29.00
N ILE A 18 16.78 -31.02 -28.99
CA ILE A 18 15.59 -31.10 -29.84
C ILE A 18 14.45 -30.22 -29.30
N LEU A 19 14.34 -30.10 -27.97
CA LEU A 19 13.30 -29.33 -27.27
C LEU A 19 13.44 -27.81 -27.40
N LEU A 20 14.61 -27.33 -27.80
CA LEU A 20 14.96 -25.91 -27.85
C LEU A 20 15.14 -25.45 -29.30
N ASP A 21 14.83 -24.18 -29.57
CA ASP A 21 15.06 -23.59 -30.90
C ASP A 21 16.56 -23.47 -31.19
N ASN A 22 16.93 -23.03 -32.39
CA ASN A 22 18.33 -22.94 -32.82
C ASN A 22 19.19 -22.01 -31.93
N SER A 23 18.56 -21.18 -31.08
CA SER A 23 19.26 -20.32 -30.12
C SER A 23 19.55 -21.01 -28.78
N GLY A 24 19.05 -22.24 -28.58
CA GLY A 24 19.20 -23.00 -27.33
C GLY A 24 18.53 -22.35 -26.12
N SER A 25 17.79 -21.26 -26.32
CA SER A 25 17.33 -20.36 -25.26
C SER A 25 15.81 -20.37 -25.10
N ASN A 26 15.08 -20.76 -26.14
CA ASN A 26 13.63 -20.87 -26.12
C ASN A 26 13.18 -22.28 -26.52
N PHE A 27 11.99 -22.67 -26.05
CA PHE A 27 11.34 -23.89 -26.48
C PHE A 27 11.09 -23.84 -27.99
N ASN A 28 11.43 -24.91 -28.72
CA ASN A 28 11.24 -24.98 -30.16
C ASN A 28 9.74 -24.94 -30.51
N PRO A 29 9.23 -23.83 -31.07
CA PRO A 29 7.80 -23.66 -31.32
C PRO A 29 7.27 -24.56 -32.46
N HIS A 30 8.16 -25.29 -33.14
CA HIS A 30 7.83 -26.20 -34.22
C HIS A 30 7.64 -27.66 -33.79
N LEU A 31 7.86 -27.98 -32.52
CA LEU A 31 7.67 -29.34 -32.00
C LEU A 31 6.19 -29.69 -31.87
N LYS A 32 5.84 -30.84 -32.44
CA LYS A 32 4.50 -31.41 -32.31
C LYS A 32 4.42 -32.39 -31.13
N TYR A 33 3.24 -32.53 -30.55
CA TYR A 33 2.94 -33.42 -29.44
C TYR A 33 3.42 -34.87 -29.69
N ASP A 34 3.20 -35.40 -30.90
CA ASP A 34 3.58 -36.78 -31.24
C ASP A 34 5.11 -36.96 -31.32
N GLN A 35 5.85 -35.89 -31.60
CA GLN A 35 7.32 -35.88 -31.55
C GLN A 35 7.80 -35.87 -30.09
N LEU A 36 7.13 -35.11 -29.21
CA LEU A 36 7.45 -35.07 -27.78
C LEU A 36 7.17 -36.39 -27.06
N GLN A 37 6.09 -37.09 -27.45
CA GLN A 37 5.76 -38.41 -26.90
C GLN A 37 6.80 -39.47 -27.29
N LYS A 38 7.30 -39.44 -28.53
CA LYS A 38 8.40 -40.33 -28.98
C LYS A 38 9.73 -40.05 -28.25
N LEU A 39 9.92 -38.82 -27.78
CA LEU A 39 11.08 -38.38 -27.01
C LEU A 39 10.94 -38.64 -25.49
N ASN A 40 9.86 -39.29 -25.04
CA ASN A 40 9.58 -39.61 -23.64
C ASN A 40 9.55 -38.38 -22.71
N VAL A 41 9.15 -37.22 -23.24
CA VAL A 41 9.07 -35.96 -22.48
C VAL A 41 7.82 -35.99 -21.59
N PRO A 42 7.93 -35.72 -20.28
CA PRO A 42 6.80 -35.77 -19.36
C PRO A 42 5.81 -34.62 -19.62
N MET A 43 4.81 -34.85 -20.47
CA MET A 43 3.77 -33.87 -20.75
C MET A 43 2.79 -33.78 -19.57
N ARG A 44 2.52 -32.57 -19.07
CA ARG A 44 1.58 -32.33 -17.96
C ARG A 44 0.14 -32.13 -18.42
N PHE A 45 -0.18 -32.53 -19.65
CA PHE A 45 -1.50 -32.41 -20.24
C PHE A 45 -1.80 -33.59 -21.16
N SER A 46 -3.09 -33.88 -21.34
CA SER A 46 -3.54 -34.86 -22.32
C SER A 46 -3.88 -34.19 -23.65
N ARG A 47 -3.49 -34.80 -24.78
CA ARG A 47 -3.81 -34.32 -26.14
C ARG A 47 -5.30 -33.96 -26.29
N ASN A 48 -6.18 -34.76 -25.69
CA ASN A 48 -7.63 -34.64 -25.82
C ASN A 48 -8.29 -33.74 -24.76
N GLN A 49 -7.51 -33.16 -23.86
CA GLN A 49 -8.02 -32.26 -22.83
C GLN A 49 -8.53 -30.95 -23.45
N SER A 50 -9.64 -30.42 -22.93
CA SER A 50 -10.23 -29.17 -23.43
C SER A 50 -9.32 -27.96 -23.19
N ILE A 51 -9.30 -27.01 -24.13
CA ILE A 51 -8.61 -25.73 -23.94
C ILE A 51 -9.20 -24.88 -22.81
N GLY A 52 -10.43 -25.17 -22.36
CA GLY A 52 -11.09 -24.45 -21.26
C GLY A 52 -10.33 -24.55 -19.92
N VAL A 53 -9.50 -25.58 -19.74
CA VAL A 53 -8.67 -25.75 -18.53
C VAL A 53 -7.62 -24.65 -18.38
N LEU A 54 -7.28 -23.93 -19.47
CA LEU A 54 -6.31 -22.84 -19.44
C LEU A 54 -6.85 -21.54 -18.80
N GLY A 55 -8.16 -21.42 -18.60
CA GLY A 55 -8.77 -20.20 -18.04
C GLY A 55 -8.56 -18.96 -18.93
N LEU A 56 -8.63 -19.13 -20.25
CA LEU A 56 -8.40 -18.03 -21.20
C LEU A 56 -9.52 -16.98 -21.14
N PRO A 57 -9.24 -15.72 -21.49
CA PRO A 57 -10.30 -14.73 -21.70
C PRO A 57 -11.33 -15.25 -22.72
N VAL A 58 -12.64 -15.12 -22.41
CA VAL A 58 -13.75 -15.67 -23.21
C VAL A 58 -13.65 -15.36 -24.70
N ARG A 59 -13.23 -14.13 -25.05
CA ARG A 59 -13.04 -13.72 -26.45
C ARG A 59 -11.92 -14.49 -27.17
N LEU A 60 -10.84 -14.83 -26.45
CA LEU A 60 -9.72 -15.59 -26.99
C LEU A 60 -10.08 -17.07 -27.12
N GLU A 61 -10.75 -17.64 -26.12
CA GLU A 61 -11.24 -19.02 -26.18
C GLU A 61 -12.24 -19.21 -27.35
N ASN A 62 -13.16 -18.26 -27.53
CA ASN A 62 -14.10 -18.30 -28.66
C ASN A 62 -13.39 -18.14 -30.00
N ALA A 63 -12.37 -17.28 -30.09
CA ALA A 63 -11.58 -17.12 -31.32
C ALA A 63 -10.80 -18.41 -31.68
N LEU A 64 -10.32 -19.16 -30.69
CA LEU A 64 -9.69 -20.46 -30.90
C LEU A 64 -10.70 -21.52 -31.38
N LYS A 65 -11.88 -21.58 -30.75
CA LYS A 65 -12.96 -22.49 -31.17
C LYS A 65 -13.44 -22.18 -32.59
N MET A 66 -13.56 -20.91 -32.97
CA MET A 66 -13.88 -20.48 -34.33
C MET A 66 -12.79 -20.83 -35.36
N ALA A 67 -11.57 -21.11 -34.91
CA ALA A 67 -10.47 -21.59 -35.74
C ALA A 67 -10.29 -23.13 -35.65
N ASP A 68 -11.33 -23.82 -35.18
CA ASP A 68 -11.39 -25.26 -34.97
C ASP A 68 -10.33 -25.82 -34.00
N ILE A 69 -9.98 -25.04 -32.97
CA ILE A 69 -9.07 -25.45 -31.90
C ILE A 69 -9.88 -25.61 -30.61
N TYR A 70 -10.17 -26.86 -30.23
CA TYR A 70 -10.97 -27.21 -29.06
C TYR A 70 -10.16 -27.93 -27.98
N ARG A 71 -9.05 -28.58 -28.37
CA ARG A 71 -8.24 -29.43 -27.49
C ARG A 71 -6.82 -28.89 -27.33
N LEU A 72 -6.20 -29.21 -26.19
CA LEU A 72 -4.83 -28.79 -25.89
C LEU A 72 -3.83 -29.34 -26.90
N GLY A 73 -4.03 -30.55 -27.42
CA GLY A 73 -3.18 -31.10 -28.49
C GLY A 73 -3.28 -30.32 -29.81
N GLU A 74 -4.50 -29.93 -30.20
CA GLU A 74 -4.74 -29.10 -31.39
C GLU A 74 -4.12 -27.72 -31.21
N LEU A 75 -4.32 -27.11 -30.03
CA LEU A 75 -3.70 -25.84 -29.69
C LEU A 75 -2.18 -25.97 -29.69
N PHE A 76 -1.61 -27.07 -29.18
CA PHE A 76 -0.18 -27.26 -29.08
C PHE A 76 0.48 -27.39 -30.46
N ASP A 77 -0.11 -28.20 -31.34
CA ASP A 77 0.39 -28.48 -32.69
C ASP A 77 0.13 -27.33 -33.69
N TYR A 78 -0.70 -26.34 -33.32
CA TYR A 78 -1.06 -25.26 -34.22
C TYR A 78 0.14 -24.34 -34.53
N PRO A 79 0.47 -24.06 -35.81
CA PRO A 79 1.63 -23.24 -36.14
C PRO A 79 1.51 -21.81 -35.60
N GLU A 80 2.57 -21.31 -34.96
CA GLU A 80 2.59 -19.96 -34.38
C GLU A 80 2.24 -18.87 -35.41
N LYS A 81 2.85 -18.93 -36.60
CA LYS A 81 2.57 -17.98 -37.70
C LYS A 81 1.10 -17.99 -38.13
N LYS A 82 0.37 -19.09 -37.91
CA LYS A 82 -1.07 -19.18 -38.20
C LYS A 82 -1.92 -18.63 -37.06
N LEU A 83 -1.45 -18.60 -35.81
CA LEU A 83 -2.18 -17.97 -34.70
C LEU A 83 -2.44 -16.49 -34.94
N TYR A 84 -1.45 -15.79 -35.53
CA TYR A 84 -1.58 -14.38 -35.93
C TYR A 84 -2.61 -14.13 -37.05
N ARG A 85 -3.06 -15.19 -37.74
CA ARG A 85 -4.05 -15.11 -38.82
C ARG A 85 -5.46 -15.43 -38.34
N ILE A 86 -5.62 -15.89 -37.10
CA ILE A 86 -6.95 -16.14 -36.53
C ILE A 86 -7.63 -14.79 -36.28
N LYS A 87 -8.83 -14.63 -36.83
CA LYS A 87 -9.64 -13.42 -36.68
C LYS A 87 -9.85 -13.13 -35.19
N ASN A 88 -9.66 -11.87 -34.77
CA ASN A 88 -9.77 -11.39 -33.38
C ASN A 88 -8.65 -11.88 -32.43
N ILE A 89 -7.56 -12.45 -32.93
CA ILE A 89 -6.35 -12.74 -32.15
C ILE A 89 -5.24 -11.76 -32.55
N GLY A 90 -4.79 -10.94 -31.58
CA GLY A 90 -3.66 -10.02 -31.74
C GLY A 90 -2.38 -10.54 -31.07
N ALA A 91 -1.26 -9.84 -31.25
CA ALA A 91 0.05 -10.26 -30.75
C ALA A 91 0.10 -10.59 -29.25
N LYS A 92 -0.64 -9.85 -28.42
CA LYS A 92 -0.75 -10.13 -26.97
C LYS A 92 -1.39 -11.49 -26.67
N SER A 93 -2.42 -11.85 -27.44
CA SER A 93 -3.11 -13.13 -27.29
C SER A 93 -2.23 -14.29 -27.77
N VAL A 94 -1.46 -14.09 -28.85
CA VAL A 94 -0.50 -15.10 -29.32
C VAL A 94 0.59 -15.36 -28.28
N ASN A 95 1.18 -14.31 -27.72
CA ASN A 95 2.21 -14.45 -26.69
C ASN A 95 1.70 -15.18 -25.44
N LEU A 96 0.46 -14.92 -25.04
CA LEU A 96 -0.20 -15.63 -23.94
C LEU A 96 -0.34 -17.13 -24.25
N LEU A 97 -0.78 -17.49 -25.45
CA LEU A 97 -0.93 -18.90 -25.87
C LEU A 97 0.41 -19.63 -25.93
N LEU A 98 1.48 -18.97 -26.39
CA LEU A 98 2.84 -19.53 -26.39
C LEU A 98 3.36 -19.78 -24.96
N ALA A 99 3.08 -18.86 -24.03
CA ALA A 99 3.42 -19.04 -22.62
C ALA A 99 2.68 -20.24 -22.00
N TYR A 100 1.39 -20.42 -22.31
CA TYR A 100 0.65 -21.62 -21.90
C TYR A 100 1.25 -22.90 -22.48
N ARG A 101 1.57 -22.93 -23.79
CA ARG A 101 2.23 -24.09 -24.42
C ARG A 101 3.52 -24.47 -23.71
N LYS A 102 4.33 -23.49 -23.31
CA LYS A 102 5.56 -23.72 -22.54
C LYS A 102 5.25 -24.37 -21.18
N ASN A 103 4.26 -23.84 -20.45
CA ASN A 103 3.89 -24.35 -19.13
C ASN A 103 3.31 -25.77 -19.16
N LEU A 104 2.62 -26.15 -20.24
CA LEU A 104 2.08 -27.50 -20.45
C LEU A 104 3.16 -28.60 -20.53
N ILE A 105 4.39 -28.23 -20.90
CA ILE A 105 5.52 -29.16 -21.04
C ILE A 105 6.41 -29.13 -19.79
N PHE A 106 6.83 -27.93 -19.39
CA PHE A 106 7.86 -27.77 -18.37
C PHE A 106 7.31 -27.78 -16.95
N GLY A 107 6.02 -27.46 -16.78
CA GLY A 107 5.33 -27.49 -15.49
C GLY A 107 6.12 -26.84 -14.37
N VAL A 108 6.00 -25.53 -14.24
CA VAL A 108 6.57 -24.83 -13.09
C VAL A 108 5.66 -25.10 -11.88
N ASP A 109 6.07 -26.03 -11.02
CA ASP A 109 5.71 -25.99 -9.61
C ASP A 109 6.57 -24.93 -8.93
N SER A 110 5.92 -24.10 -8.11
CA SER A 110 6.47 -22.96 -7.37
C SER A 110 7.40 -23.32 -6.20
N SER A 111 8.05 -24.48 -6.26
CA SER A 111 8.92 -25.01 -5.22
C SER A 111 9.89 -26.00 -5.87
N GLU A 112 11.19 -25.81 -5.68
CA GLU A 112 12.31 -26.61 -6.25
C GLU A 112 12.91 -26.12 -7.61
N VAL A 113 13.33 -24.85 -7.67
CA VAL A 113 14.49 -24.46 -8.51
C VAL A 113 15.50 -23.75 -7.64
N SER A 114 16.06 -24.52 -6.70
CA SER A 114 17.31 -24.19 -6.06
C SER A 114 18.26 -25.35 -6.30
N GLN A 115 19.38 -25.02 -6.93
CA GLN A 115 20.65 -25.75 -7.00
C GLN A 115 20.94 -26.55 -8.29
N ASN A 116 21.86 -25.94 -9.05
CA ASN A 116 22.85 -26.50 -9.96
C ASN A 116 22.44 -26.98 -11.37
N SER A 117 22.59 -26.09 -12.35
CA SER A 117 23.67 -26.18 -13.36
C SER A 117 23.57 -25.04 -14.38
N LYS A 118 24.73 -24.55 -14.82
CA LYS A 118 24.95 -23.39 -15.70
C LYS A 118 24.17 -23.49 -17.01
N ILE A 119 23.04 -22.80 -17.11
CA ILE A 119 22.43 -22.34 -18.36
C ILE A 119 22.06 -20.88 -18.11
N GLU A 120 22.72 -19.95 -18.82
CA GLU A 120 22.38 -18.52 -18.79
C GLU A 120 21.03 -18.28 -19.47
N VAL A 121 19.96 -18.55 -18.74
CA VAL A 121 18.68 -17.89 -18.96
C VAL A 121 18.88 -16.48 -18.41
N LYS A 122 18.87 -15.45 -19.28
CA LYS A 122 18.73 -14.04 -18.85
C LYS A 122 17.36 -13.84 -18.23
N THR A 123 17.20 -14.33 -17.00
CA THR A 123 16.25 -13.81 -16.03
C THR A 123 16.54 -12.33 -15.96
N ILE A 124 15.56 -11.49 -16.24
CA ILE A 124 15.67 -10.06 -16.00
C ILE A 124 15.77 -9.89 -14.48
N THR A 125 16.97 -10.02 -13.91
CA THR A 125 17.28 -9.64 -12.54
C THR A 125 17.51 -8.14 -12.54
N LEU A 126 16.44 -7.38 -12.74
CA LEU A 126 16.47 -5.95 -12.44
C LEU A 126 16.64 -5.84 -10.92
N SER A 127 17.61 -5.04 -10.51
CA SER A 127 17.70 -4.58 -9.13
C SER A 127 16.39 -3.89 -8.71
N PRO A 128 16.09 -3.81 -7.39
CA PRO A 128 14.92 -3.08 -6.90
C PRO A 128 14.83 -1.65 -7.47
N ASP A 129 15.96 -0.95 -7.58
CA ASP A 129 16.03 0.39 -8.18
C ASP A 129 15.63 0.38 -9.67
N GLU A 130 16.14 -0.59 -10.45
CA GLU A 130 15.78 -0.74 -11.87
C GLU A 130 14.30 -1.12 -12.09
N LEU A 131 13.66 -1.79 -11.11
CA LEU A 131 12.22 -2.05 -11.14
C LEU A 131 11.41 -0.77 -10.99
N ILE A 132 11.87 0.17 -10.15
CA ILE A 132 11.25 1.50 -10.01
C ILE A 132 11.46 2.31 -11.29
N ASP A 133 12.65 2.27 -11.88
CA ASP A 133 12.92 2.96 -13.15
C ASP A 133 12.05 2.43 -14.29
N ASP A 134 11.88 1.11 -14.43
CA ASP A 134 10.96 0.52 -15.42
C ASP A 134 9.50 0.92 -15.13
N LEU A 135 9.11 0.98 -13.86
CA LEU A 135 7.78 1.44 -13.46
C LEU A 135 7.55 2.90 -13.91
N MET A 136 8.50 3.80 -13.63
CA MET A 136 8.40 5.21 -14.00
C MET A 136 8.36 5.41 -15.52
N LYS A 137 9.18 4.69 -16.29
CA LYS A 137 9.16 4.75 -17.77
C LYS A 137 7.79 4.41 -18.36
N ARG A 138 6.97 3.61 -17.68
CA ARG A 138 5.62 3.22 -18.15
C ARG A 138 4.54 4.27 -17.90
N CYS A 139 4.80 5.27 -17.07
CA CYS A 139 3.87 6.38 -16.86
C CYS A 139 3.60 7.16 -18.17
N GLY A 140 4.54 7.07 -19.12
CA GLY A 140 4.46 7.57 -20.48
C GLY A 140 5.07 8.95 -20.60
N ASP A 141 4.23 9.97 -20.76
CA ASP A 141 4.67 11.35 -20.93
C ASP A 141 5.49 11.81 -19.72
N TYR A 142 6.58 12.53 -19.97
CA TYR A 142 7.48 13.09 -18.96
C TYR A 142 6.70 13.88 -17.90
N ARG A 143 5.71 14.67 -18.32
CA ARG A 143 4.85 15.43 -17.40
C ARG A 143 4.09 14.55 -16.41
N ASN A 144 3.65 13.36 -16.83
CA ASN A 144 2.97 12.42 -15.93
C ASN A 144 3.95 11.78 -14.93
N ILE A 145 5.19 11.53 -15.36
CA ILE A 145 6.25 11.01 -14.48
C ILE A 145 6.57 12.05 -13.42
N GLU A 146 6.84 13.28 -13.84
CA GLU A 146 7.22 14.37 -12.95
C GLU A 146 6.12 14.71 -11.94
N VAL A 147 4.85 14.77 -12.37
CA VAL A 147 3.69 14.95 -11.45
C VAL A 147 3.63 13.85 -10.39
N ILE A 148 3.90 12.58 -10.76
CA ILE A 148 3.96 11.48 -9.78
C ILE A 148 5.14 11.66 -8.85
N GLN A 149 6.35 11.89 -9.39
CA GLN A 149 7.53 12.00 -8.55
C GLN A 149 7.42 13.18 -7.57
N ARG A 150 6.96 14.35 -8.01
CA ARG A 150 6.70 15.51 -7.14
C ARG A 150 5.62 15.24 -6.09
N ARG A 151 4.49 14.64 -6.48
CA ARG A 151 3.36 14.38 -5.57
C ARG A 151 3.73 13.44 -4.42
N TYR A 152 4.56 12.45 -4.69
CA TYR A 152 5.01 11.47 -3.69
C TYR A 152 6.40 11.79 -3.14
N GLY A 153 7.04 12.90 -3.53
CA GLY A 153 8.37 13.29 -3.06
C GLY A 153 9.50 12.38 -3.54
N LEU A 154 9.33 11.72 -4.69
CA LEU A 154 10.30 10.77 -5.26
C LEU A 154 11.46 11.44 -6.02
N LEU A 155 11.56 12.77 -6.03
CA LEU A 155 12.68 13.51 -6.60
C LEU A 155 13.70 13.95 -5.54
N ASN A 156 13.20 14.50 -4.44
CA ASN A 156 13.98 15.21 -3.43
C ASN A 156 13.50 14.93 -1.99
N GLY A 157 12.59 13.99 -1.80
CA GLY A 157 11.99 13.66 -0.49
C GLY A 157 10.77 14.52 -0.15
N GLU A 158 10.56 15.64 -0.83
CA GLU A 158 9.50 16.59 -0.49
C GLU A 158 8.22 16.33 -1.29
N LYS A 159 7.14 15.98 -0.59
CA LYS A 159 5.82 15.79 -1.21
C LYS A 159 5.18 17.14 -1.47
N GLU A 160 4.86 17.40 -2.73
CA GLU A 160 4.11 18.60 -3.09
C GLU A 160 2.61 18.35 -3.20
N THR A 161 1.80 19.37 -2.98
CA THR A 161 0.36 19.35 -3.22
C THR A 161 0.03 19.44 -4.71
N LEU A 162 -1.19 19.06 -5.09
CA LEU A 162 -1.64 19.23 -6.49
C LEU A 162 -1.72 20.71 -6.87
N GLU A 163 -1.96 21.56 -5.88
CA GLU A 163 -1.97 23.01 -5.97
C GLU A 163 -0.57 23.56 -6.27
N GLU A 164 0.45 23.21 -5.46
CA GLU A 164 1.85 23.62 -5.68
C GLU A 164 2.38 23.18 -7.06
N ILE A 165 2.11 21.93 -7.44
CA ILE A 165 2.48 21.42 -8.76
C ILE A 165 1.75 22.21 -9.87
N GLY A 166 0.48 22.55 -9.64
CA GLY A 166 -0.33 23.30 -10.59
C GLY A 166 0.21 24.70 -10.83
N GLU A 167 0.56 25.40 -9.75
CA GLU A 167 1.17 26.73 -9.78
C GLU A 167 2.50 26.71 -10.55
N SER A 168 3.37 25.75 -10.26
CA SER A 168 4.66 25.58 -10.95
C SER A 168 4.51 25.35 -12.46
N TYR A 169 3.45 24.65 -12.89
CA TYR A 169 3.17 24.40 -14.32
C TYR A 169 2.27 25.47 -14.98
N GLY A 170 1.78 26.46 -14.23
CA GLY A 170 0.79 27.41 -14.72
C GLY A 170 -0.55 26.75 -15.13
N ILE A 171 -0.93 25.66 -14.46
CA ILE A 171 -2.18 24.93 -14.72
C ILE A 171 -3.01 24.78 -13.45
N THR A 172 -4.30 24.52 -13.60
CA THR A 172 -5.17 24.31 -12.44
C THR A 172 -4.82 23.02 -11.71
N ARG A 173 -5.05 23.00 -10.39
CA ARG A 173 -4.99 21.79 -9.55
C ARG A 173 -5.76 20.61 -10.16
N GLU A 174 -6.94 20.86 -10.71
CA GLU A 174 -7.76 19.83 -11.34
C GLU A 174 -7.08 19.22 -12.57
N ARG A 175 -6.34 20.03 -13.33
CA ARG A 175 -5.53 19.53 -14.44
C ARG A 175 -4.41 18.62 -13.95
N VAL A 176 -3.71 19.00 -12.88
CA VAL A 176 -2.67 18.14 -12.25
C VAL A 176 -3.29 16.84 -11.76
N ARG A 177 -4.45 16.89 -11.10
CA ARG A 177 -5.19 15.71 -10.64
C ARG A 177 -5.52 14.75 -11.79
N GLN A 178 -5.89 15.29 -12.95
CA GLN A 178 -6.13 14.46 -14.15
C GLN A 178 -4.86 13.80 -14.66
N LEU A 179 -3.72 14.51 -14.65
CA LEU A 179 -2.41 13.95 -15.02
C LEU A 179 -2.02 12.82 -14.06
N GLN A 180 -2.13 13.05 -12.74
CA GLN A 180 -1.89 12.04 -11.71
C GLN A 180 -2.80 10.81 -11.90
N LYS A 181 -4.10 11.02 -12.13
CA LYS A 181 -5.05 9.91 -12.35
C LYS A 181 -4.71 9.11 -13.62
N LYS A 182 -4.29 9.78 -14.69
CA LYS A 182 -3.88 9.14 -15.95
C LYS A 182 -2.60 8.33 -15.75
N ALA A 183 -1.64 8.86 -15.01
CA ALA A 183 -0.42 8.19 -14.59
C ALA A 183 -0.71 6.91 -13.79
N ILE A 184 -1.41 7.03 -12.66
CA ILE A 184 -1.79 5.89 -11.80
C ILE A 184 -2.52 4.81 -12.60
N LYS A 185 -3.47 5.19 -13.47
CA LYS A 185 -4.20 4.22 -14.32
C LYS A 185 -3.27 3.41 -15.22
N LYS A 186 -2.23 4.02 -15.77
CA LYS A 186 -1.22 3.31 -16.59
C LYS A 186 -0.34 2.41 -15.74
N LEU A 187 0.14 2.89 -14.60
CA LEU A 187 1.00 2.12 -13.69
C LEU A 187 0.29 0.87 -13.14
N ARG A 188 -1.02 0.98 -12.86
CA ARG A 188 -1.87 -0.14 -12.43
C ARG A 188 -2.10 -1.21 -13.51
N HIS A 189 -1.78 -0.96 -14.78
CA HIS A 189 -2.11 -1.90 -15.85
C HIS A 189 -1.38 -3.25 -15.66
N PRO A 190 -2.06 -4.41 -15.82
CA PRO A 190 -1.45 -5.73 -15.55
C PRO A 190 -0.23 -6.08 -16.43
N SER A 191 -0.06 -5.39 -17.56
CA SER A 191 1.10 -5.59 -18.46
C SER A 191 2.39 -4.90 -17.98
N THR A 192 2.39 -4.30 -16.80
CA THR A 192 3.59 -3.74 -16.19
C THR A 192 4.47 -4.90 -15.71
N LEU A 193 5.57 -5.17 -16.43
CA LEU A 193 6.47 -6.29 -16.12
C LEU A 193 7.11 -6.15 -14.73
N SER A 194 7.42 -4.92 -14.30
CA SER A 194 7.95 -4.64 -12.97
C SER A 194 6.94 -4.82 -11.83
N ARG A 195 5.63 -4.85 -12.11
CA ARG A 195 4.59 -4.94 -11.07
C ARG A 195 4.71 -6.21 -10.24
N LYS A 196 4.81 -7.38 -10.89
CA LYS A 196 4.86 -8.66 -10.15
C LYS A 196 6.13 -8.77 -9.29
N PRO A 197 7.34 -8.51 -9.81
CA PRO A 197 8.56 -8.45 -9.00
C PRO A 197 8.47 -7.48 -7.82
N ILE A 198 7.89 -6.28 -8.01
CA ILE A 198 7.71 -5.31 -6.91
C ILE A 198 6.73 -5.86 -5.86
N ILE A 199 5.60 -6.44 -6.28
CA ILE A 199 4.64 -7.04 -5.33
C ILE A 199 5.29 -8.20 -4.56
N ASP A 200 6.04 -9.07 -5.23
CA ASP A 200 6.70 -10.20 -4.59
C ASP A 200 7.75 -9.71 -3.56
N LEU A 201 8.49 -8.64 -3.88
CA LEU A 201 9.40 -7.96 -2.94
C LEU A 201 8.67 -7.33 -1.74
N LEU A 202 7.54 -6.67 -1.99
CA LEU A 202 6.71 -6.08 -0.94
C LEU A 202 6.13 -7.15 -0.02
N ASP A 203 5.67 -8.28 -0.55
CA ASP A 203 5.15 -9.38 0.27
C ASP A 203 6.23 -9.98 1.17
N GLU A 204 7.45 -10.17 0.66
CA GLU A 204 8.60 -10.61 1.47
C GLU A 204 8.94 -9.57 2.55
N LEU A 205 8.93 -8.29 2.19
CA LEU A 205 9.16 -7.18 3.11
C LEU A 205 8.14 -7.14 4.23
N PHE A 206 6.84 -7.26 3.93
CA PHE A 206 5.81 -7.30 4.95
C PHE A 206 5.94 -8.56 5.81
N LEU A 207 6.18 -9.73 5.22
CA LEU A 207 6.32 -10.98 5.96
C LEU A 207 7.47 -10.93 6.98
N LYS A 208 8.59 -10.30 6.63
CA LYS A 208 9.73 -10.12 7.52
C LYS A 208 9.51 -9.12 8.65
N ASN A 209 8.46 -8.30 8.58
CA ASN A 209 8.16 -7.22 9.52
C ASN A 209 6.75 -7.36 10.10
N ASP A 210 6.32 -8.59 10.42
CA ASP A 210 5.02 -8.89 11.05
C ASP A 210 3.80 -8.36 10.29
N LEU A 211 3.94 -8.22 8.97
CA LEU A 211 2.93 -7.81 7.99
C LEU A 211 2.38 -6.39 8.14
N VAL A 212 2.77 -5.63 9.15
CA VAL A 212 2.38 -4.23 9.35
C VAL A 212 3.62 -3.40 9.63
N ILE A 213 3.76 -2.31 8.88
CA ILE A 213 4.91 -1.41 8.95
C ILE A 213 4.40 0.02 9.12
N SER A 214 4.95 0.79 10.07
CA SER A 214 4.68 2.23 10.16
C SER A 214 5.49 3.04 9.14
N ASP A 215 5.13 4.30 8.89
CA ASP A 215 5.96 5.26 8.14
C ASP A 215 7.40 5.34 8.67
N GLU A 216 7.59 5.49 9.98
CA GLU A 216 8.91 5.51 10.61
C GLU A 216 9.72 4.23 10.36
N GLU A 217 9.07 3.06 10.37
CA GLU A 217 9.71 1.79 10.02
C GLU A 217 10.03 1.71 8.52
N ALA A 218 9.11 2.17 7.66
CA ALA A 218 9.31 2.21 6.23
C ALA A 218 10.54 3.05 5.86
N ASP A 219 10.72 4.21 6.49
CA ASP A 219 11.85 5.11 6.25
C ASP A 219 13.20 4.50 6.65
N ARG A 220 13.20 3.55 7.60
CA ARG A 220 14.40 2.81 8.00
C ARG A 220 14.68 1.56 7.16
N ILE A 221 13.63 0.89 6.67
CA ILE A 221 13.73 -0.43 6.02
C ILE A 221 13.90 -0.27 4.50
N ILE A 222 13.07 0.56 3.86
CA ILE A 222 12.98 0.67 2.41
C ILE A 222 14.31 1.14 1.77
N PRO A 223 15.05 2.12 2.33
CA PRO A 223 16.34 2.54 1.76
C PRO A 223 17.41 1.44 1.76
N LYS A 224 17.26 0.39 2.58
CA LYS A 224 18.18 -0.77 2.58
C LYS A 224 17.92 -1.69 1.39
N ILE A 225 16.74 -1.61 0.81
CA ILE A 225 16.26 -2.46 -0.30
C ILE A 225 16.40 -1.72 -1.63
N PHE A 226 16.04 -0.45 -1.65
CA PHE A 226 16.18 0.45 -2.79
C PHE A 226 17.29 1.44 -2.46
N LYS A 227 18.48 1.26 -3.08
CA LYS A 227 19.70 1.97 -2.66
C LYS A 227 19.82 3.36 -3.27
N LYS A 228 19.04 3.68 -4.30
CA LYS A 228 19.10 4.96 -5.03
C LYS A 228 17.85 5.82 -4.81
N LEU A 229 17.39 5.94 -3.57
CA LEU A 229 16.24 6.79 -3.28
C LEU A 229 16.71 8.18 -2.82
N PRO A 230 16.45 9.26 -3.57
CA PRO A 230 16.55 10.63 -3.04
C PRO A 230 15.33 10.98 -2.15
N TYR A 231 14.69 9.98 -1.55
CA TYR A 231 13.39 10.10 -0.90
C TYR A 231 13.14 9.05 0.18
N ASP A 232 12.20 9.35 1.06
CA ASP A 232 11.84 8.53 2.21
C ASP A 232 11.15 7.21 1.82
N GLY A 233 11.29 6.18 2.64
CA GLY A 233 10.70 4.87 2.39
C GLY A 233 9.17 4.90 2.33
N SER A 234 8.56 5.67 3.22
CA SER A 234 7.12 5.91 3.32
C SER A 234 6.56 6.59 2.06
N SER A 235 7.33 7.46 1.41
CA SER A 235 6.99 8.08 0.12
C SER A 235 6.77 7.05 -0.99
N LEU A 236 7.59 6.00 -1.02
CA LEU A 236 7.42 4.92 -1.99
C LEU A 236 6.20 4.05 -1.70
N LEU A 237 5.97 3.74 -0.41
CA LEU A 237 4.80 2.97 0.01
C LEU A 237 3.50 3.74 -0.24
N ASP A 238 3.51 5.07 -0.12
CA ASP A 238 2.37 5.92 -0.49
C ASP A 238 1.98 5.76 -1.96
N LEU A 239 2.96 5.77 -2.86
CA LEU A 239 2.71 5.48 -4.27
C LEU A 239 2.11 4.09 -4.44
N PHE A 240 2.68 3.06 -3.82
CA PHE A 240 2.19 1.68 -3.96
C PHE A 240 0.78 1.47 -3.37
N ALA A 241 0.43 2.19 -2.30
CA ALA A 241 -0.91 2.22 -1.75
C ALA A 241 -1.89 2.85 -2.76
N ASP A 242 -1.51 3.96 -3.39
CA ASP A 242 -2.29 4.59 -4.46
C ASP A 242 -2.30 3.77 -5.77
N LEU A 243 -1.38 2.82 -5.95
CA LEU A 243 -1.48 1.79 -7.00
C LEU A 243 -2.41 0.63 -6.60
N ALA A 244 -2.94 0.64 -5.38
CA ALA A 244 -3.72 -0.45 -4.77
C ALA A 244 -2.96 -1.79 -4.74
N TRP A 245 -1.64 -1.72 -4.57
CA TRP A 245 -0.80 -2.91 -4.41
C TRP A 245 -0.65 -3.30 -2.93
N ILE A 246 -0.81 -2.33 -2.04
CA ILE A 246 -0.75 -2.49 -0.59
C ILE A 246 -1.93 -1.74 0.07
N GLN A 247 -2.20 -2.06 1.32
CA GLN A 247 -3.12 -1.33 2.18
C GLN A 247 -2.39 -0.18 2.87
N LYS A 248 -3.08 0.95 3.04
CA LYS A 248 -2.63 2.10 3.83
C LYS A 248 -3.73 2.52 4.79
N HIS A 249 -3.39 2.74 6.05
CA HIS A 249 -4.28 3.29 7.06
C HIS A 249 -3.56 4.41 7.82
N ARG A 250 -4.32 5.36 8.37
CA ARG A 250 -3.77 6.48 9.15
C ARG A 250 -4.48 6.53 10.50
N VAL A 251 -3.70 6.63 11.57
CA VAL A 251 -4.19 6.89 12.92
C VAL A 251 -3.41 8.09 13.48
N GLY A 252 -4.11 9.18 13.78
CA GLY A 252 -3.45 10.45 14.11
C GLY A 252 -2.54 10.91 12.99
N ASP A 253 -1.25 11.10 13.27
CA ASP A 253 -0.24 11.44 12.26
C ASP A 253 0.61 10.25 11.77
N VAL A 254 0.32 9.04 12.26
CA VAL A 254 1.06 7.83 11.89
C VAL A 254 0.37 7.12 10.74
N PHE A 255 1.13 6.76 9.71
CA PHE A 255 0.67 5.89 8.62
C PHE A 255 1.13 4.45 8.81
N PHE A 256 0.24 3.53 8.47
CA PHE A 256 0.43 2.08 8.56
C PHE A 256 0.26 1.47 7.19
N TYR A 257 1.19 0.59 6.81
CA TYR A 257 1.21 -0.10 5.53
C TYR A 257 1.16 -1.60 5.73
N SER A 258 0.50 -2.30 4.83
CA SER A 258 0.38 -3.74 4.90
C SER A 258 0.08 -4.38 3.55
N THR A 259 0.40 -5.66 3.36
CA THR A 259 0.05 -6.37 2.11
C THR A 259 -1.47 -6.52 1.96
N ILE A 260 -1.96 -6.50 0.71
CA ILE A 260 -3.35 -6.85 0.37
C ILE A 260 -3.64 -8.35 0.52
N LYS A 261 -2.61 -9.17 0.72
CA LYS A 261 -2.71 -10.64 0.84
C LYS A 261 -2.95 -11.14 2.26
N ILE A 262 -2.91 -10.26 3.28
CA ILE A 262 -3.49 -10.60 4.58
C ILE A 262 -4.93 -11.04 4.30
N SER A 263 -5.30 -12.24 4.78
CA SER A 263 -6.59 -12.92 4.62
C SER A 263 -7.64 -12.04 3.93
N GLN A 264 -8.20 -12.47 2.79
CA GLN A 264 -9.13 -11.69 1.94
C GLN A 264 -10.31 -11.01 2.68
N ARG A 265 -10.51 -11.34 3.96
CA ARG A 265 -11.54 -10.86 4.88
C ARG A 265 -11.09 -9.75 5.84
N ILE A 266 -9.79 -9.46 5.99
CA ILE A 266 -9.27 -8.55 7.01
C ILE A 266 -8.70 -7.29 6.35
N LYS A 267 -9.41 -6.18 6.50
CA LYS A 267 -8.90 -4.84 6.17
C LYS A 267 -8.16 -4.29 7.39
N LEU A 268 -6.94 -3.79 7.21
CA LEU A 268 -6.12 -3.25 8.29
C LEU A 268 -6.86 -2.17 9.10
N SER A 269 -7.57 -1.27 8.42
CA SER A 269 -8.33 -0.19 9.05
C SER A 269 -9.46 -0.70 9.96
N ILE A 270 -10.13 -1.79 9.57
CA ILE A 270 -11.22 -2.38 10.35
C ILE A 270 -10.62 -3.06 11.57
N LEU A 271 -9.56 -3.85 11.37
CA LEU A 271 -8.87 -4.56 12.46
C LEU A 271 -8.38 -3.60 13.55
N MET A 272 -7.72 -2.51 13.18
CA MET A 272 -7.20 -1.53 14.16
C MET A 272 -8.33 -0.86 14.94
N GLU A 273 -9.45 -0.54 14.29
CA GLU A 273 -10.61 0.04 14.98
C GLU A 273 -11.30 -0.98 15.89
N ASP A 274 -11.43 -2.24 15.47
CA ASP A 274 -11.99 -3.31 16.30
C ASP A 274 -11.15 -3.54 17.57
N ILE A 275 -9.82 -3.55 17.45
CA ILE A 275 -8.91 -3.64 18.61
C ILE A 275 -9.18 -2.50 19.59
N VAL A 276 -9.28 -1.26 19.11
CA VAL A 276 -9.56 -0.09 19.96
C VAL A 276 -10.93 -0.18 20.62
N GLN A 277 -11.96 -0.65 19.90
CA GLN A 277 -13.29 -0.86 20.47
C GLN A 277 -13.30 -1.94 21.56
N ILE A 278 -12.55 -3.03 21.38
CA ILE A 278 -12.37 -4.08 22.39
C ILE A 278 -11.73 -3.48 23.64
N LEU A 279 -10.61 -2.78 23.49
CA LEU A 279 -9.90 -2.13 24.60
C LEU A 279 -10.73 -1.03 25.28
N ARG A 280 -11.63 -0.36 24.55
CA ARG A 280 -12.55 0.64 25.11
C ARG A 280 -13.63 0.00 25.98
N LYS A 281 -14.17 -1.15 25.56
CA LYS A 281 -15.21 -1.88 26.30
C LYS A 281 -14.67 -2.56 27.55
N SER A 282 -13.41 -2.99 27.53
CA SER A 282 -12.74 -3.48 28.72
C SER A 282 -12.30 -2.31 29.60
N SER A 283 -12.86 -2.17 30.80
CA SER A 283 -12.35 -1.26 31.82
C SER A 283 -10.98 -1.70 32.41
N LEU A 284 -10.33 -2.69 31.78
CA LEU A 284 -9.14 -3.40 32.26
C LEU A 284 -8.10 -3.51 31.13
N GLN A 285 -6.84 -3.77 31.51
CA GLN A 285 -5.74 -4.05 30.59
C GLN A 285 -5.88 -5.47 30.05
N LEU A 286 -5.93 -5.63 28.73
CA LEU A 286 -6.08 -6.93 28.08
C LEU A 286 -4.75 -7.45 27.54
N ASP A 287 -4.50 -8.75 27.66
CA ASP A 287 -3.40 -9.38 26.94
C ASP A 287 -3.75 -9.72 25.47
N LEU A 288 -2.76 -10.17 24.71
CA LEU A 288 -2.94 -10.51 23.29
C LEU A 288 -3.99 -11.61 23.07
N ASN A 289 -4.05 -12.62 23.94
CA ASN A 289 -4.99 -13.74 23.79
C ASN A 289 -6.43 -13.30 24.07
N GLU A 290 -6.62 -12.42 25.05
CA GLU A 290 -7.90 -11.82 25.35
C GLU A 290 -8.41 -10.96 24.18
N ILE A 291 -7.54 -10.16 23.55
CA ILE A 291 -7.89 -9.38 22.36
C ILE A 291 -8.26 -10.32 21.19
N LEU A 292 -7.44 -11.34 20.91
CA LEU A 292 -7.69 -12.30 19.84
C LEU A 292 -9.01 -13.07 20.02
N THR A 293 -9.34 -13.41 21.27
CA THR A 293 -10.60 -14.09 21.62
C THR A 293 -11.80 -13.18 21.33
N ASN A 294 -11.72 -11.89 21.70
CA ASN A 294 -12.79 -10.93 21.45
C ASN A 294 -12.98 -10.60 19.96
N LEU A 295 -11.92 -10.71 19.15
CA LEU A 295 -12.02 -10.62 17.68
C LEU A 295 -12.72 -11.83 17.03
N SER A 296 -13.14 -12.83 17.82
CA SER A 296 -13.86 -14.03 17.34
C SER A 296 -13.11 -14.78 16.23
N LEU A 297 -11.78 -14.76 16.26
CA LEU A 297 -10.93 -15.40 15.27
C LEU A 297 -10.85 -16.90 15.56
N LYS A 298 -11.28 -17.74 14.61
CA LYS A 298 -11.22 -19.21 14.75
C LYS A 298 -9.76 -19.68 14.77
N GLN A 299 -9.42 -20.63 15.64
CA GLN A 299 -8.12 -21.30 15.62
C GLN A 299 -7.93 -22.05 14.28
N SER A 300 -7.01 -21.56 13.47
CA SER A 300 -6.53 -22.16 12.21
C SER A 300 -5.04 -21.84 12.04
N ASP A 301 -4.38 -22.35 11.01
CA ASP A 301 -2.99 -21.94 10.67
C ASP A 301 -2.86 -20.41 10.42
N GLU A 302 -3.97 -19.71 10.16
CA GLU A 302 -4.01 -18.24 10.06
C GLU A 302 -3.87 -17.57 11.44
N TYR A 303 -4.16 -18.25 12.54
CA TYR A 303 -4.14 -17.68 13.90
C TYR A 303 -2.79 -17.08 14.27
N LYS A 304 -1.67 -17.75 13.92
CA LYS A 304 -0.31 -17.25 14.21
C LYS A 304 0.03 -15.99 13.40
N ILE A 305 -0.42 -15.95 12.15
CA ILE A 305 -0.23 -14.78 11.29
C ILE A 305 -1.05 -13.60 11.83
N LEU A 306 -2.32 -13.85 12.19
CA LEU A 306 -3.19 -12.85 12.78
C LEU A 306 -2.69 -12.38 14.14
N SER A 307 -2.15 -13.26 14.99
CA SER A 307 -1.60 -12.87 16.29
C SER A 307 -0.44 -11.89 16.15
N ASN A 308 0.44 -12.10 15.17
CA ASN A 308 1.54 -11.17 14.90
C ASN A 308 1.03 -9.81 14.41
N ILE A 309 0.06 -9.80 13.50
CA ILE A 309 -0.56 -8.56 13.01
C ILE A 309 -1.22 -7.79 14.16
N VAL A 310 -2.03 -8.47 14.98
CA VAL A 310 -2.73 -7.84 16.12
C VAL A 310 -1.73 -7.28 17.11
N LEU A 311 -0.70 -8.06 17.48
CA LEU A 311 0.37 -7.60 18.35
C LEU A 311 1.07 -6.37 17.79
N LYS A 312 1.40 -6.39 16.50
CA LYS A 312 2.06 -5.27 15.80
C LYS A 312 1.17 -4.03 15.77
N CYS A 313 -0.12 -4.17 15.49
CA CYS A 313 -1.10 -3.10 15.57
C CYS A 313 -1.17 -2.51 16.98
N CYS A 314 -1.28 -3.33 18.03
CA CYS A 314 -1.34 -2.84 19.41
C CYS A 314 -0.08 -2.05 19.81
N LYS A 315 1.11 -2.48 19.35
CA LYS A 315 2.38 -1.81 19.65
C LYS A 315 2.58 -0.51 18.89
N LEU A 316 2.01 -0.39 17.70
CA LEU A 316 2.23 0.76 16.82
C LEU A 316 1.09 1.79 16.89
N ASP A 317 -0.13 1.40 17.24
CA ASP A 317 -1.28 2.32 17.31
C ASP A 317 -1.06 3.36 18.42
N PRO A 318 -1.03 4.67 18.08
CA PRO A 318 -0.74 5.72 19.05
C PRO A 318 -1.81 5.87 20.13
N ARG A 319 -2.99 5.24 19.99
CA ARG A 319 -4.08 5.23 20.97
C ARG A 319 -3.92 4.11 22.02
N ILE A 320 -2.97 3.19 21.83
CA ILE A 320 -2.79 2.01 22.66
C ILE A 320 -1.48 2.11 23.44
N GLU A 321 -1.55 1.88 24.75
CA GLU A 321 -0.39 1.80 25.63
C GLU A 321 0.03 0.34 25.82
N ASP A 322 1.28 0.02 25.48
CA ASP A 322 1.94 -1.26 25.81
C ASP A 322 2.49 -1.20 27.25
N LYS A 323 1.96 -2.05 28.13
CA LYS A 323 2.41 -2.17 29.53
C LYS A 323 3.53 -3.19 29.64
N THR A 324 4.37 -3.06 30.67
CA THR A 324 5.55 -3.91 30.96
C THR A 324 5.32 -5.42 30.96
N ASN A 325 4.06 -5.88 30.95
CA ASN A 325 3.69 -7.29 31.05
C ASN A 325 3.03 -7.83 29.76
N GLY A 326 3.13 -7.14 28.63
CA GLY A 326 2.48 -7.54 27.37
C GLY A 326 0.96 -7.41 27.39
N LYS A 327 0.47 -6.47 28.22
CA LYS A 327 -0.94 -6.07 28.28
C LYS A 327 -1.12 -4.71 27.63
N PHE A 328 -2.24 -4.55 26.95
CA PHE A 328 -2.61 -3.37 26.20
C PHE A 328 -3.82 -2.69 26.85
N ALA A 329 -3.82 -1.36 26.82
CA ALA A 329 -4.97 -0.55 27.21
C ALA A 329 -5.02 0.71 26.35
N LEU A 330 -6.17 1.36 26.27
CA LEU A 330 -6.22 2.68 25.65
C LEU A 330 -5.48 3.70 26.52
N TYR A 331 -4.72 4.56 25.83
CA TYR A 331 -4.37 5.86 26.34
C TYR A 331 -5.69 6.54 26.80
N GLY A 332 -5.74 6.91 28.08
CA GLY A 332 -6.86 7.60 28.74
C GLY A 332 -7.40 6.87 29.98
N ASN A 333 -7.26 5.53 30.05
CA ASN A 333 -7.79 4.72 31.16
C ASN A 333 -6.84 4.56 32.36
N SER A 334 -5.69 5.23 32.36
CA SER A 334 -4.70 5.14 33.42
C SER A 334 -4.56 6.45 34.18
N ARG A 335 -4.48 6.37 35.52
CA ARG A 335 -4.01 7.45 36.42
C ARG A 335 -2.75 8.18 35.93
N ILE A 336 -2.02 7.61 34.98
CA ILE A 336 -0.82 8.14 34.31
C ILE A 336 -1.11 9.37 33.43
N PHE A 337 -2.32 9.58 32.90
CA PHE A 337 -2.67 10.85 32.22
C PHE A 337 -2.49 12.04 33.16
N GLY A 338 -2.79 11.83 34.45
CA GLY A 338 -2.71 12.85 35.48
C GLY A 338 -1.31 13.40 35.70
N LYS A 339 -0.22 12.66 35.40
CA LYS A 339 1.15 13.19 35.60
C LYS A 339 1.65 14.00 34.40
N TRP A 340 1.25 13.63 33.18
CA TRP A 340 1.76 14.24 31.95
C TRP A 340 1.04 15.52 31.59
N VAL A 341 -0.27 15.57 31.80
CA VAL A 341 -1.09 16.75 31.46
C VAL A 341 -0.59 18.01 32.16
N PRO A 342 -0.27 18.02 33.47
CA PRO A 342 0.30 19.19 34.12
C PRO A 342 1.67 19.60 33.58
N LEU A 343 2.52 18.64 33.18
CA LEU A 343 3.84 18.92 32.62
C LEU A 343 3.74 19.52 31.21
N ILE A 344 2.88 18.96 30.36
CA ILE A 344 2.61 19.51 29.03
C ILE A 344 2.01 20.92 29.14
N ASN A 345 1.04 21.11 30.04
CA ASN A 345 0.44 22.40 30.30
C ASN A 345 1.50 23.42 30.76
N LYS A 346 2.38 23.03 31.69
CA LYS A 346 3.52 23.85 32.11
C LYS A 346 4.43 24.23 30.95
N VAL A 347 4.86 23.27 30.12
CA VAL A 347 5.75 23.54 28.96
C VAL A 347 5.12 24.55 28.00
N LEU A 348 3.84 24.40 27.68
CA LEU A 348 3.13 25.34 26.81
C LEU A 348 2.95 26.71 27.47
N THR A 349 2.65 26.75 28.78
CA THR A 349 2.50 27.99 29.55
C THR A 349 3.82 28.75 29.64
N ASP A 350 4.92 28.06 29.93
CA ASP A 350 6.25 28.63 30.06
C ASP A 350 6.75 29.20 28.73
N GLU A 351 6.42 28.56 27.60
CA GLU A 351 6.75 29.07 26.27
C GLU A 351 5.86 30.24 25.83
N GLY A 352 4.57 30.19 26.18
CA GLY A 352 3.59 31.22 25.82
C GLY A 352 3.07 31.14 24.38
N GLU A 353 3.55 30.19 23.58
CA GLU A 353 3.11 29.96 22.20
C GLU A 353 2.90 28.46 21.88
N PRO A 354 2.11 28.13 20.85
CA PRO A 354 1.90 26.73 20.46
C PRO A 354 3.16 26.04 19.95
N LEU A 355 3.32 24.77 20.34
CA LEU A 355 4.51 23.98 20.01
C LEU A 355 4.14 22.72 19.23
N HIS A 356 5.11 22.18 18.48
CA HIS A 356 4.96 20.87 17.85
C HIS A 356 5.01 19.76 18.90
N PHE A 357 4.22 18.69 18.77
CA PHE A 357 4.13 17.63 19.78
C PHE A 357 5.47 16.95 20.10
N THR A 358 6.40 16.91 19.13
CA THR A 358 7.76 16.38 19.34
C THR A 358 8.53 17.26 20.31
N GLU A 359 8.51 18.57 20.10
CA GLU A 359 9.16 19.55 20.95
C GLU A 359 8.52 19.59 22.34
N ILE A 360 7.20 19.50 22.42
CA ILE A 360 6.48 19.35 23.70
C ILE A 360 7.02 18.12 24.45
N SER A 361 7.17 16.98 23.78
CA SER A 361 7.67 15.76 24.42
C SER A 361 9.12 15.91 24.89
N GLU A 362 9.99 16.51 24.07
CA GLU A 362 11.40 16.76 24.40
C GLU A 362 11.53 17.67 25.62
N ARG A 363 10.83 18.81 25.62
CA ARG A 363 10.85 19.76 26.74
C ARG A 363 10.23 19.17 28.02
N VAL A 364 9.19 18.34 27.90
CA VAL A 364 8.66 17.60 29.07
C VAL A 364 9.69 16.62 29.62
N ASN A 365 10.45 15.95 28.77
CA ASN A 365 11.52 15.05 29.21
C ASN A 365 12.68 15.79 29.86
N ASP A 366 13.00 17.00 29.39
CA ASP A 366 14.02 17.85 30.00
C ASP A 366 13.66 18.23 31.45
N LEU A 367 12.37 18.40 31.76
CA LEU A 367 11.88 18.62 33.12
C LEU A 367 12.02 17.38 34.03
N LEU A 368 12.23 16.20 33.45
CA LEU A 368 12.25 14.92 34.14
C LEU A 368 13.60 14.20 34.05
N ILE A 369 14.68 14.87 33.67
CA ILE A 369 16.02 14.26 33.52
C ILE A 369 16.46 13.46 34.76
N SER A 370 16.04 13.86 35.97
CA SER A 370 16.37 13.17 37.22
C SER A 370 15.45 11.99 37.55
N GLN A 371 14.41 11.75 36.76
CA GLN A 371 13.44 10.67 36.92
C GLN A 371 13.63 9.68 35.77
N ASP A 372 13.71 8.38 36.07
CA ASP A 372 13.86 7.31 35.06
C ASP A 372 12.53 7.08 34.29
N VAL A 373 11.98 8.15 33.73
CA VAL A 373 10.65 8.20 33.13
C VAL A 373 10.69 9.13 31.92
N HIS A 374 10.27 8.60 30.78
CA HIS A 374 10.24 9.32 29.51
C HIS A 374 8.82 9.39 28.93
N LEU A 375 8.43 10.57 28.45
CA LEU A 375 7.26 10.81 27.60
C LEU A 375 7.65 10.62 26.14
N ASP A 376 7.29 9.49 25.57
CA ASP A 376 7.49 9.26 24.13
C ASP A 376 6.58 10.15 23.29
N GLN A 377 7.00 10.46 22.07
CA GLN A 377 6.32 11.36 21.14
C GLN A 377 4.89 10.89 20.81
N ARG A 378 4.65 9.57 20.70
CA ARG A 378 3.32 9.02 20.37
C ARG A 378 2.34 9.24 21.51
N ARG A 379 2.78 9.00 22.73
CA ARG A 379 2.02 9.28 23.95
C ARG A 379 1.75 10.76 24.13
N ALA A 380 2.75 11.62 23.92
CA ALA A 380 2.55 13.08 23.95
C ALA A 380 1.45 13.50 22.98
N HIS A 381 1.53 13.02 21.73
CA HIS A 381 0.54 13.31 20.71
C HIS A 381 -0.86 12.80 21.09
N SER A 382 -0.99 11.57 21.61
CA SER A 382 -2.26 11.03 22.07
C SER A 382 -2.88 11.86 23.20
N ILE A 383 -2.07 12.29 24.18
CA ILE A 383 -2.54 13.14 25.29
C ILE A 383 -3.06 14.47 24.76
N LEU A 384 -2.34 15.09 23.82
CA LEU A 384 -2.71 16.37 23.21
C LEU A 384 -4.01 16.28 22.40
N ILE A 385 -4.26 15.15 21.73
CA ILE A 385 -5.53 14.90 21.00
C ILE A 385 -6.69 14.71 21.97
N GLU A 386 -6.50 13.86 22.98
CA GLU A 386 -7.61 13.39 23.82
C GLU A 386 -8.00 14.41 24.90
N ASN A 387 -7.04 15.09 25.50
CA ASN A 387 -7.31 15.98 26.63
C ASN A 387 -7.97 17.30 26.20
N PRO A 388 -9.03 17.78 26.87
CA PRO A 388 -9.71 19.02 26.53
C PRO A 388 -8.93 20.31 26.82
N ALA A 389 -7.84 20.26 27.60
CA ALA A 389 -6.99 21.42 27.85
C ALA A 389 -6.16 21.85 26.64
N PHE A 390 -6.00 20.96 25.66
CA PHE A 390 -5.16 21.16 24.49
C PHE A 390 -5.98 21.14 23.21
N ALA A 391 -5.55 21.93 22.23
CA ALA A 391 -6.15 21.94 20.91
C ALA A 391 -5.11 22.06 19.80
N HIS A 392 -5.32 21.30 18.73
CA HIS A 392 -4.53 21.39 17.51
C HIS A 392 -4.70 22.75 16.88
N THR A 393 -3.63 23.41 16.45
CA THR A 393 -3.74 24.81 16.04
C THR A 393 -4.18 25.00 14.58
N GLY A 394 -4.24 23.93 13.79
CA GLY A 394 -4.44 23.96 12.35
C GLY A 394 -3.14 23.73 11.56
N ILE A 395 -1.98 23.96 12.19
CA ILE A 395 -0.67 23.60 11.64
C ILE A 395 -0.33 22.16 12.07
N LYS A 396 0.07 21.31 11.13
CA LYS A 396 0.34 19.88 11.37
C LYS A 396 1.17 19.66 12.63
N GLY A 397 0.71 18.77 13.50
CA GLY A 397 1.40 18.41 14.75
C GLY A 397 1.56 19.53 15.79
N THR A 398 1.03 20.73 15.56
CA THR A 398 1.19 21.88 16.47
C THR A 398 -0.02 21.99 17.38
N TYR A 399 0.22 22.15 18.67
CA TYR A 399 -0.80 22.21 19.71
C TYR A 399 -0.57 23.40 20.64
N GLY A 400 -1.66 23.98 21.11
CA GLY A 400 -1.65 25.02 22.14
C GLY A 400 -2.75 24.79 23.17
N LEU A 401 -2.83 25.69 24.14
CA LEU A 401 -3.84 25.63 25.19
C LEU A 401 -5.19 26.12 24.67
N THR A 402 -6.27 25.48 25.08
CA THR A 402 -7.63 25.93 24.73
C THR A 402 -7.98 27.28 25.34
N GLU A 403 -7.38 27.62 26.49
CA GLU A 403 -7.53 28.93 27.13
C GLU A 403 -6.95 30.09 26.31
N TRP A 404 -6.05 29.82 25.35
CA TRP A 404 -5.55 30.83 24.39
C TRP A 404 -6.58 31.15 23.30
N GLY A 405 -7.80 30.63 23.40
CA GLY A 405 -8.85 30.80 22.40
C GLY A 405 -8.77 29.79 21.25
N ILE A 406 -7.87 28.81 21.31
CA ILE A 406 -7.77 27.76 20.30
C ILE A 406 -8.89 26.74 20.56
N ARG A 407 -9.77 26.56 19.57
CA ARG A 407 -10.90 25.63 19.69
C ARG A 407 -10.50 24.20 19.37
N LYS A 408 -11.16 23.19 19.97
CA LYS A 408 -10.84 21.77 19.75
C LYS A 408 -11.38 21.26 18.43
N GLU A 409 -12.51 21.82 18.00
CA GLU A 409 -13.17 21.54 16.74
C GLU A 409 -12.19 21.69 15.57
N SER A 410 -12.32 20.80 14.59
CA SER A 410 -11.58 20.88 13.34
C SER A 410 -12.00 22.10 12.54
N THR A 411 -11.14 22.54 11.61
CA THR A 411 -11.47 23.60 10.64
C THR A 411 -12.79 23.31 9.93
N LEU A 412 -13.06 22.05 9.57
CA LEU A 412 -14.31 21.63 8.93
C LEU A 412 -15.54 21.87 9.82
N GLU A 413 -15.44 21.53 11.11
CA GLU A 413 -16.52 21.72 12.08
C GLU A 413 -16.79 23.20 12.33
N LEU A 414 -15.74 24.02 12.47
CA LEU A 414 -15.88 25.47 12.64
C LEU A 414 -16.56 26.13 11.43
N VAL A 415 -16.21 25.72 10.21
CA VAL A 415 -16.88 26.20 9.00
C VAL A 415 -18.35 25.78 8.98
N LYS A 416 -18.64 24.51 9.27
CA LYS A 416 -20.01 24.01 9.34
C LYS A 416 -20.84 24.78 10.36
N GLU A 417 -20.30 24.97 11.56
CA GLU A 417 -20.94 25.74 12.62
C GLU A 417 -21.28 27.15 12.16
N TYR A 418 -20.32 27.86 11.54
CA TYR A 418 -20.53 29.23 11.09
C TYR A 418 -21.60 29.36 10.02
N ILE A 419 -21.56 28.49 8.99
CA ILE A 419 -22.57 28.49 7.93
C ILE A 419 -23.95 28.08 8.47
N THR A 420 -24.01 27.06 9.34
CA THR A 420 -25.27 26.60 9.96
C THR A 420 -25.91 27.73 10.76
N ASN A 421 -25.11 28.42 11.59
CA ASN A 421 -25.59 29.49 12.45
C ASN A 421 -26.04 30.71 11.64
N ALA A 422 -25.43 30.96 10.49
CA ALA A 422 -25.83 32.07 9.63
C ALA A 422 -27.17 31.79 8.92
N GLY A 423 -27.44 30.54 8.51
CA GLY A 423 -28.71 30.17 7.88
C GLY A 423 -28.83 30.56 6.39
N PHE A 424 -27.78 31.10 5.78
CA PHE A 424 -27.69 31.41 4.34
C PHE A 424 -26.24 31.26 3.82
N PRO A 425 -26.00 31.17 2.49
CA PRO A 425 -24.65 31.05 1.93
C PRO A 425 -23.72 32.20 2.35
N ILE A 426 -22.49 31.87 2.76
CA ILE A 426 -21.53 32.82 3.31
C ILE A 426 -20.31 32.96 2.41
N HIS A 427 -19.81 34.19 2.26
CA HIS A 427 -18.61 34.45 1.45
C HIS A 427 -17.37 33.85 2.13
N TRP A 428 -16.49 33.23 1.34
CA TRP A 428 -15.32 32.52 1.88
C TRP A 428 -14.41 33.41 2.76
N GLU A 429 -14.35 34.72 2.52
CA GLU A 429 -13.60 35.67 3.37
C GLU A 429 -14.18 35.79 4.78
N GLN A 430 -15.51 35.78 4.90
CA GLN A 430 -16.18 35.84 6.20
C GLN A 430 -15.95 34.53 6.96
N ILE A 431 -16.00 33.40 6.25
CA ILE A 431 -15.66 32.09 6.80
C ILE A 431 -14.20 32.09 7.25
N TYR A 432 -13.29 32.63 6.45
CA TYR A 432 -11.87 32.77 6.79
C TYR A 432 -11.68 33.57 8.06
N HIS A 433 -12.27 34.77 8.12
CA HIS A 433 -12.19 35.63 9.28
C HIS A 433 -12.76 34.95 10.54
N TYR A 434 -13.83 34.16 10.42
CA TYR A 434 -14.36 33.39 11.54
C TYR A 434 -13.41 32.31 12.03
N VAL A 435 -12.90 31.46 11.12
CA VAL A 435 -12.02 30.34 11.46
C VAL A 435 -10.69 30.83 12.03
N SER A 436 -10.13 31.90 11.46
CA SER A 436 -8.84 32.47 11.86
C SER A 436 -8.84 33.05 13.28
N LYS A 437 -10.01 33.24 13.90
CA LYS A 437 -10.11 33.59 15.34
C LYS A 437 -9.70 32.44 16.26
N TYR A 438 -9.76 31.21 15.78
CA TYR A 438 -9.61 30.01 16.60
C TYR A 438 -8.51 29.05 16.13
N LYS A 439 -8.05 29.18 14.87
CA LYS A 439 -7.06 28.29 14.25
C LYS A 439 -6.16 29.07 13.30
N TYR A 440 -4.90 28.67 13.20
CA TYR A 440 -4.02 29.05 12.10
C TYR A 440 -4.41 28.26 10.84
N THR A 441 -4.92 28.96 9.84
CA THR A 441 -5.19 28.40 8.53
C THR A 441 -4.83 29.41 7.45
N SER A 442 -4.31 28.94 6.33
CA SER A 442 -4.09 29.81 5.16
C SER A 442 -5.37 29.90 4.33
N GLU A 443 -5.55 31.02 3.62
CA GLU A 443 -6.68 31.20 2.70
C GLU A 443 -6.77 30.05 1.68
N ALA A 444 -5.62 29.62 1.14
CA ALA A 444 -5.54 28.51 0.21
C ALA A 444 -6.09 27.20 0.82
N THR A 445 -5.71 26.89 2.06
CA THR A 445 -6.15 25.69 2.78
C THR A 445 -7.66 25.72 3.02
N LEU A 446 -8.19 26.86 3.47
CA LEU A 446 -9.61 27.01 3.72
C LEU A 446 -10.42 26.95 2.43
N ARG A 447 -9.99 27.62 1.36
CA ARG A 447 -10.65 27.56 0.05
C ARG A 447 -10.66 26.13 -0.51
N ALA A 448 -9.57 25.37 -0.34
CA ALA A 448 -9.52 23.97 -0.75
C ALA A 448 -10.51 23.10 0.05
N LEU A 449 -10.64 23.36 1.36
CA LEU A 449 -11.64 22.72 2.21
C LEU A 449 -13.06 23.05 1.75
N LEU A 450 -13.36 24.33 1.55
CA LEU A 450 -14.66 24.83 1.09
C LEU A 450 -15.05 24.19 -0.25
N TYR A 451 -14.16 24.24 -1.24
CA TYR A 451 -14.38 23.63 -2.55
C TYR A 451 -14.65 22.12 -2.48
N SER A 452 -14.02 21.41 -1.53
CA SER A 452 -14.12 19.95 -1.46
C SER A 452 -15.28 19.44 -0.62
N LYS A 453 -15.71 20.20 0.40
CA LYS A 453 -16.66 19.73 1.43
C LYS A 453 -17.98 20.50 1.46
N PHE A 454 -18.06 21.65 0.81
CA PHE A 454 -19.22 22.54 0.83
C PHE A 454 -19.75 22.78 -0.57
N GLU A 455 -21.01 23.21 -0.66
CA GLU A 455 -21.63 23.59 -1.92
C GLU A 455 -21.26 25.02 -2.27
N ASN A 456 -20.89 25.27 -3.54
CA ASN A 456 -20.57 26.61 -4.02
C ASN A 456 -21.83 27.22 -4.65
N ALA A 457 -22.35 28.27 -4.03
CA ALA A 457 -23.56 28.98 -4.46
C ALA A 457 -23.26 30.09 -5.49
N GLY A 458 -22.02 30.19 -5.99
CA GLY A 458 -21.55 31.22 -6.91
C GLY A 458 -20.94 32.42 -6.19
N ASN A 459 -20.14 33.21 -6.91
CA ASN A 459 -19.54 34.47 -6.41
C ASN A 459 -18.80 34.34 -5.06
N GLY A 460 -18.14 33.20 -4.81
CA GLY A 460 -17.40 32.96 -3.57
C GLY A 460 -18.26 32.62 -2.35
N LEU A 461 -19.57 32.41 -2.54
CA LEU A 461 -20.51 31.98 -1.50
C LEU A 461 -20.51 30.47 -1.34
N TYR A 462 -20.50 30.00 -0.10
CA TYR A 462 -20.50 28.59 0.26
C TYR A 462 -21.65 28.24 1.20
N TRP A 463 -22.20 27.04 1.02
CA TRP A 463 -23.31 26.48 1.80
C TRP A 463 -23.04 25.02 2.21
N ILE A 464 -23.83 24.51 3.16
CA ILE A 464 -23.75 23.10 3.57
C ILE A 464 -24.27 22.24 2.43
N LYS A 465 -23.45 21.27 2.03
CA LYS A 465 -23.82 20.27 1.04
C LYS A 465 -24.80 19.29 1.69
N GLU A 466 -26.03 19.22 1.18
CA GLU A 466 -27.03 18.22 1.61
C GLU A 466 -26.57 16.78 1.37
#